data_AF-A0A667YED9-F1
#
_entry.id   AF-A0A667YED9-F1
#
_cell.length_a   1.000
_cell.length_b   1.000
_cell.length_c   1.000
_cell.angle_alpha   90.00
_cell.angle_beta   90.00
_cell.angle_gamma   90.00
#
_symmetry.space_group_name_H-M   'P 1'
#
loop_
_entity.id
_entity.type
_entity.pdbx_description
1 polymer ?
#
loop_
_entity_poly.entity_id
_entity_poly.type
_entity_poly.pdbx_seq_one_letter_code
_entity_poly.pdbx_strand_id
1 'polypeptide(L)'
;MFRLPTVMRQVRPVCRALAPHLTRAYAKDVKFGADARALMLQGVDLLADAVAVTMGPKGRTVIIEQSWGSPKVTKDGVTVAKSIDLKDKYKNIGAKLVQDVANNTNEEAGDGTTTATVLARAIAKEGFDTISKGANPVEIRRGKMCQVPCLTCSFFVPPGQKCEFQDAYLLLSEKKISSVQSIVPALEIANQHRKPLVIVAEDVDGEALSTLVLNRYIQCLLTGPT
;
A
#
# COMPACT_ATOMS: atom_id res chain seq x y z
N MET A 1 -85.39 -6.26 42.91
CA MET A 1 -85.03 -4.83 43.04
C MET A 1 -83.50 -4.75 43.19
N PHE A 2 -82.83 -3.93 42.36
CA PHE A 2 -81.38 -3.58 42.34
C PHE A 2 -80.40 -4.68 41.85
N ARG A 3 -79.86 -4.58 40.61
CA ARG A 3 -78.70 -3.82 40.08
C ARG A 3 -77.32 -4.46 40.36
N LEU A 4 -76.71 -4.96 39.27
CA LEU A 4 -75.32 -5.38 38.98
C LEU A 4 -74.24 -4.32 39.39
N PRO A 5 -72.89 -4.55 39.39
CA PRO A 5 -72.14 -5.37 38.41
C PRO A 5 -70.76 -6.03 38.80
N THR A 6 -70.30 -6.92 37.90
CA THR A 6 -68.92 -7.31 37.47
C THR A 6 -67.73 -7.39 38.45
N VAL A 7 -67.08 -8.57 38.51
CA VAL A 7 -65.60 -8.69 38.62
C VAL A 7 -65.07 -9.73 37.62
N MET A 8 -63.93 -9.36 37.04
CA MET A 8 -63.37 -9.81 35.77
C MET A 8 -62.63 -11.15 35.79
N ARG A 9 -62.71 -11.81 34.63
CA ARG A 9 -61.98 -12.99 34.16
C ARG A 9 -60.50 -12.68 33.95
N GLN A 10 -59.61 -13.37 34.66
CA GLN A 10 -58.18 -13.43 34.32
C GLN A 10 -57.94 -14.53 33.29
N VAL A 11 -57.53 -14.17 32.08
CA VAL A 11 -56.64 -14.98 31.23
C VAL A 11 -55.75 -14.03 30.44
N ARG A 12 -54.43 -14.11 30.66
CA ARG A 12 -53.43 -13.39 29.86
C ARG A 12 -53.16 -14.17 28.57
N PRO A 13 -53.12 -13.53 27.40
CA PRO A 13 -52.23 -13.96 26.34
C PRO A 13 -50.98 -13.07 26.37
N VAL A 14 -49.82 -13.69 26.59
CA VAL A 14 -48.51 -13.08 26.33
C VAL A 14 -48.33 -13.02 24.83
N CYS A 15 -48.92 -12.02 24.16
CA CYS A 15 -48.42 -11.60 22.86
C CYS A 15 -47.18 -10.74 23.10
N ARG A 16 -46.03 -11.41 23.18
CA ARG A 16 -44.72 -10.76 23.06
C ARG A 16 -44.68 -10.18 21.65
N ALA A 17 -45.04 -8.91 21.51
CA ALA A 17 -44.87 -8.20 20.26
C ALA A 17 -43.40 -8.33 19.86
N LEU A 18 -43.13 -9.11 18.82
CA LEU A 18 -41.87 -9.08 18.10
C LEU A 18 -41.80 -7.68 17.50
N ALA A 19 -41.15 -6.76 18.22
CA ALA A 19 -40.71 -5.52 17.61
C ALA A 19 -39.90 -5.94 16.36
N PRO A 20 -40.26 -5.49 15.14
CA PRO A 20 -39.35 -5.64 14.04
C PRO A 20 -38.11 -4.86 14.45
N HIS A 21 -37.00 -5.55 14.69
CA HIS A 21 -35.70 -4.93 14.63
C HIS A 21 -35.63 -4.31 13.24
N LEU A 22 -35.87 -3.00 13.16
CA LEU A 22 -35.64 -2.20 11.98
C LEU A 22 -34.12 -2.19 11.77
N THR A 23 -33.59 -3.27 11.21
CA THR A 23 -32.30 -3.21 10.55
C THR A 23 -32.51 -2.26 9.39
N ARG A 24 -32.03 -1.02 9.54
CA ARG A 24 -31.84 -0.09 8.42
C ARG A 24 -30.88 -0.74 7.45
N ALA A 25 -31.38 -1.62 6.60
CA ALA A 25 -30.65 -2.17 5.48
C ALA A 25 -30.63 -1.09 4.41
N TYR A 26 -29.56 -0.30 4.38
CA TYR A 26 -29.29 0.53 3.21
C TYR A 26 -28.97 -0.41 2.05
N ALA A 27 -29.73 -0.29 0.95
CA ALA A 27 -29.38 -0.96 -0.29
C ALA A 27 -28.00 -0.49 -0.76
N LYS A 28 -27.10 -1.44 -1.03
CA LYS A 28 -25.74 -1.16 -1.51
C LYS A 28 -25.69 -1.39 -3.02
N ASP A 29 -25.19 -0.40 -3.73
CA ASP A 29 -24.86 -0.53 -5.15
C ASP A 29 -23.46 -1.16 -5.28
N VAL A 30 -23.33 -2.17 -6.14
CA VAL A 30 -22.10 -2.95 -6.31
C VAL A 30 -21.70 -2.94 -7.77
N LYS A 31 -20.49 -2.44 -8.04
CA LYS A 31 -19.86 -2.46 -9.36
C LYS A 31 -18.63 -3.36 -9.34
N PHE A 32 -18.42 -4.10 -10.42
CA PHE A 32 -17.35 -5.07 -10.52
C PHE A 32 -16.39 -4.73 -11.66
N GLY A 33 -15.19 -5.30 -11.61
CA GLY A 33 -14.27 -5.33 -12.74
C GLY A 33 -13.73 -3.98 -13.17
N ALA A 34 -13.62 -3.81 -14.49
CA ALA A 34 -13.00 -2.65 -15.12
C ALA A 34 -13.80 -1.35 -14.92
N ASP A 35 -15.13 -1.43 -14.91
CA ASP A 35 -16.00 -0.26 -14.80
C ASP A 35 -15.84 0.45 -13.45
N ALA A 36 -15.73 -0.33 -12.36
CA ALA A 36 -15.46 0.21 -11.03
C ALA A 36 -14.08 0.90 -10.97
N ARG A 37 -13.06 0.27 -11.59
CA ARG A 37 -11.70 0.83 -11.63
C ARG A 37 -11.61 2.11 -12.46
N ALA A 38 -12.30 2.18 -13.60
CA ALA A 38 -12.36 3.37 -14.43
C ALA A 38 -12.99 4.56 -13.67
N LEU A 39 -14.08 4.32 -12.94
CA LEU A 39 -14.70 5.36 -12.10
C LEU A 39 -13.80 5.79 -10.95
N MET A 40 -13.10 4.86 -10.30
CA MET A 40 -12.13 5.22 -9.27
C MET A 40 -10.96 6.04 -9.82
N LEU A 41 -10.43 5.65 -10.99
CA LEU A 41 -9.33 6.35 -11.67
C LEU A 41 -9.73 7.80 -11.99
N GLN A 42 -10.95 8.02 -12.51
CA GLN A 42 -11.46 9.38 -12.74
C GLN A 42 -11.47 10.23 -11.46
N GLY A 43 -11.80 9.64 -10.31
CA GLY A 43 -11.74 10.33 -9.03
C GLY A 43 -10.31 10.68 -8.59
N VAL A 44 -9.38 9.75 -8.79
CA VAL A 44 -7.94 9.94 -8.53
C VAL A 44 -7.37 11.04 -9.42
N ASP A 45 -7.68 11.02 -10.71
CA ASP A 45 -7.19 12.00 -11.69
C ASP A 45 -7.69 13.41 -11.37
N LEU A 46 -8.99 13.57 -11.08
CA LEU A 46 -9.57 14.87 -10.71
C LEU A 46 -8.89 15.48 -9.48
N LEU A 47 -8.64 14.68 -8.44
CA LEU A 47 -7.99 15.16 -7.23
C LEU A 47 -6.51 15.49 -7.49
N ALA A 48 -5.81 14.61 -8.19
CA ALA A 48 -4.39 14.77 -8.46
C ALA A 48 -4.11 15.94 -9.40
N ASP A 49 -4.95 16.19 -10.41
CA ASP A 49 -4.84 17.36 -11.28
C ASP A 49 -5.02 18.67 -10.50
N ALA A 50 -5.95 18.71 -9.54
CA ALA A 50 -6.16 19.87 -8.68
C ALA A 50 -4.99 20.14 -7.72
N VAL A 51 -4.30 19.09 -7.27
CA VAL A 51 -3.13 19.22 -6.37
C VAL A 51 -1.85 19.51 -7.18
N ALA A 52 -1.69 18.93 -8.36
CA ALA A 52 -0.48 19.06 -9.17
C ALA A 52 -0.15 20.51 -9.56
N VAL A 53 -1.16 21.38 -9.69
CA VAL A 53 -0.93 22.80 -10.04
C VAL A 53 -0.16 23.57 -8.97
N THR A 54 -0.16 23.09 -7.72
CA THR A 54 0.57 23.74 -6.62
C THR A 54 2.04 23.32 -6.55
N MET A 55 2.47 22.39 -7.40
CA MET A 55 3.82 21.83 -7.35
C MET A 55 4.89 22.84 -7.80
N GLY A 56 5.97 22.91 -7.02
CA GLY A 56 7.21 23.61 -7.38
C GLY A 56 7.17 25.14 -7.21
N PRO A 57 8.29 25.84 -7.48
CA PRO A 57 8.41 27.28 -7.27
C PRO A 57 7.52 28.10 -8.22
N LYS A 58 7.19 27.53 -9.40
CA LYS A 58 6.25 28.11 -10.37
C LYS A 58 4.80 27.61 -10.17
N GLY A 59 4.54 26.91 -9.06
CA GLY A 59 3.22 26.43 -8.69
C GLY A 59 2.24 27.58 -8.44
N ARG A 60 0.99 27.38 -8.89
CA ARG A 60 -0.11 28.33 -8.73
C ARG A 60 -0.86 28.07 -7.44
N THR A 61 -1.57 29.08 -6.95
CA THR A 61 -2.45 28.94 -5.79
C THR A 61 -3.80 28.39 -6.20
N VAL A 62 -4.39 27.59 -5.31
CA VAL A 62 -5.76 27.11 -5.42
C VAL A 62 -6.63 27.89 -4.45
N ILE A 63 -7.84 28.24 -4.90
CA ILE A 63 -8.85 28.94 -4.09
C ILE A 63 -9.86 27.91 -3.63
N ILE A 64 -10.10 27.84 -2.32
CA ILE A 64 -11.01 26.91 -1.67
C ILE A 64 -12.15 27.71 -1.03
N GLU A 65 -13.38 27.32 -1.33
CA GLU A 65 -14.57 27.88 -0.69
C GLU A 65 -14.62 27.46 0.78
N GLN A 66 -14.95 28.42 1.66
CA GLN A 66 -15.22 28.15 3.07
C GLN A 66 -16.70 28.38 3.34
N SER A 67 -17.30 27.59 4.24
CA SER A 67 -18.74 27.72 4.58
C SER A 67 -19.12 29.08 5.17
N TRP A 68 -18.14 29.84 5.68
CA TRP A 68 -18.32 31.17 6.22
C TRP A 68 -17.04 31.98 6.05
N GLY A 69 -17.17 33.28 5.74
CA GLY A 69 -16.04 34.19 5.59
C GLY A 69 -15.44 34.21 4.18
N SER A 70 -14.18 34.65 4.10
CA SER A 70 -13.46 34.79 2.82
C SER A 70 -12.88 33.44 2.36
N PRO A 71 -12.77 33.20 1.04
CA PRO A 71 -12.22 31.95 0.53
C PRO A 71 -10.73 31.80 0.89
N LYS A 72 -10.30 30.55 1.12
CA LYS A 72 -8.92 30.23 1.48
C LYS A 72 -8.08 30.06 0.21
N VAL A 73 -7.04 30.88 0.08
CA VAL A 73 -6.05 30.74 -0.99
C VAL A 73 -4.85 29.98 -0.43
N THR A 74 -4.48 28.84 -1.03
CA THR A 74 -3.39 27.98 -0.53
C THR A 74 -2.53 27.41 -1.66
N LYS A 75 -1.29 27.06 -1.33
CA LYS A 75 -0.40 26.23 -2.14
C LYS A 75 -0.20 24.82 -1.55
N ASP A 76 -0.82 24.54 -0.41
CA ASP A 76 -0.58 23.31 0.34
C ASP A 76 -1.39 22.17 -0.25
N GLY A 77 -0.71 21.16 -0.81
CA GLY A 77 -1.36 20.02 -1.47
C GLY A 77 -2.32 19.26 -0.54
N VAL A 78 -2.00 19.13 0.75
CA VAL A 78 -2.86 18.46 1.75
C VAL A 78 -4.17 19.21 1.97
N THR A 79 -4.10 20.54 2.09
CA THR A 79 -5.30 21.36 2.33
C THR A 79 -6.23 21.27 1.11
N VAL A 80 -5.66 21.31 -0.09
CA VAL A 80 -6.41 21.14 -1.34
C VAL A 80 -7.04 19.75 -1.39
N ALA A 81 -6.26 18.69 -1.16
CA ALA A 81 -6.75 17.31 -1.19
C ALA A 81 -7.91 17.08 -0.20
N LYS A 82 -7.81 17.58 1.04
CA LYS A 82 -8.86 17.46 2.07
C LYS A 82 -10.15 18.18 1.72
N SER A 83 -10.08 19.24 0.91
CA SER A 83 -11.26 20.04 0.53
C SER A 83 -12.07 19.45 -0.62
N ILE A 84 -11.52 18.46 -1.33
CA ILE A 84 -12.16 17.86 -2.50
C ILE A 84 -13.01 16.68 -2.07
N ASP A 85 -14.32 16.81 -2.19
CA ASP A 85 -15.27 15.70 -2.06
C ASP A 85 -16.09 15.58 -3.34
N LEU A 86 -16.20 14.36 -3.86
CA LEU A 86 -16.90 14.09 -5.11
C LEU A 86 -18.31 13.54 -4.85
N LYS A 87 -19.29 14.00 -5.63
CA LYS A 87 -20.70 13.57 -5.51
C LYS A 87 -20.88 12.08 -5.85
N ASP A 88 -20.14 11.60 -6.84
CA ASP A 88 -20.17 10.19 -7.25
C ASP A 88 -19.41 9.34 -6.23
N LYS A 89 -20.10 8.35 -5.63
CA LYS A 89 -19.52 7.48 -4.58
C LYS A 89 -18.24 6.78 -5.02
N TYR A 90 -18.20 6.21 -6.23
CA TYR A 90 -17.04 5.48 -6.73
C TYR A 90 -15.83 6.38 -7.00
N LYS A 91 -16.07 7.57 -7.55
CA LYS A 91 -15.00 8.57 -7.73
C LYS A 91 -14.50 9.06 -6.38
N ASN A 92 -15.42 9.29 -5.43
CA ASN A 92 -15.07 9.73 -4.10
C ASN A 92 -14.21 8.70 -3.35
N ILE A 93 -14.46 7.39 -3.54
CA ILE A 93 -13.59 6.34 -3.00
C ILE A 93 -12.16 6.51 -3.53
N GLY A 94 -12.00 6.71 -4.83
CA GLY A 94 -10.68 6.97 -5.43
C GLY A 94 -10.00 8.21 -4.86
N ALA A 95 -10.74 9.32 -4.74
CA ALA A 95 -10.26 10.56 -4.15
C ALA A 95 -9.84 10.38 -2.67
N LYS A 96 -10.63 9.67 -1.86
CA LYS A 96 -10.33 9.41 -0.44
C LYS A 96 -9.04 8.61 -0.27
N LEU A 97 -8.80 7.60 -1.11
CA LEU A 97 -7.54 6.84 -1.06
C LEU A 97 -6.31 7.73 -1.30
N VAL A 98 -6.39 8.70 -2.20
CA VAL A 98 -5.29 9.64 -2.46
C VAL A 98 -5.14 10.66 -1.33
N GLN A 99 -6.26 11.08 -0.72
CA GLN A 99 -6.23 11.92 0.49
C GLN A 99 -5.50 11.21 1.63
N ASP A 100 -5.75 9.91 1.82
CA ASP A 100 -5.07 9.12 2.85
C ASP A 100 -3.56 9.07 2.61
N VAL A 101 -3.13 8.88 1.35
CA VAL A 101 -1.69 8.96 0.99
C VAL A 101 -1.11 10.33 1.35
N ALA A 102 -1.79 11.41 0.98
CA ALA A 102 -1.33 12.77 1.28
C ALA A 102 -1.25 13.04 2.79
N ASN A 103 -2.21 12.53 3.56
CA ASN A 103 -2.25 12.67 5.02
C ASN A 103 -1.10 11.91 5.68
N ASN A 104 -0.88 10.66 5.29
CA ASN A 104 0.21 9.85 5.84
C ASN A 104 1.57 10.49 5.57
N THR A 105 1.81 10.98 4.35
CA THR A 105 3.06 11.67 4.01
C THR A 105 3.23 12.96 4.83
N ASN A 106 2.14 13.68 5.09
CA ASN A 106 2.18 14.88 5.91
C ASN A 106 2.46 14.58 7.38
N GLU A 107 1.92 13.49 7.92
CA GLU A 107 2.15 13.07 9.31
C GLU A 107 3.57 12.55 9.53
N GLU A 108 4.13 11.84 8.55
CA GLU A 108 5.47 11.25 8.66
C GLU A 108 6.59 12.25 8.33
N ALA A 109 6.47 12.98 7.22
CA ALA A 109 7.54 13.84 6.71
C ALA A 109 7.24 15.35 6.81
N GLY A 110 5.97 15.75 6.92
CA GLY A 110 5.56 17.16 6.95
C GLY A 110 5.72 17.92 5.62
N ASP A 111 6.24 17.27 4.58
CA ASP A 111 6.42 17.82 3.23
C ASP A 111 6.29 16.69 2.18
N GLY A 112 6.32 17.02 0.88
CA GLY A 112 6.29 16.05 -0.21
C GLY A 112 4.88 15.55 -0.55
N THR A 113 3.84 16.18 -0.02
CA THR A 113 2.45 15.75 -0.14
C THR A 113 1.94 15.84 -1.59
N THR A 114 2.30 16.91 -2.28
CA THR A 114 2.03 17.08 -3.73
C THR A 114 2.79 16.04 -4.57
N THR A 115 4.01 15.68 -4.18
CA THR A 115 4.80 14.66 -4.88
C THR A 115 4.20 13.27 -4.68
N ALA A 116 3.81 12.93 -3.44
CA ALA A 116 3.19 11.65 -3.11
C ALA A 116 1.87 11.44 -3.85
N THR A 117 1.05 12.48 -3.98
CA THR A 117 -0.23 12.41 -4.71
C THR A 117 -0.03 12.20 -6.22
N VAL A 118 0.92 12.90 -6.84
CA VAL A 118 1.24 12.70 -8.27
C VAL A 118 1.83 11.30 -8.52
N LEU A 119 2.70 10.82 -7.63
CA LEU A 119 3.22 9.45 -7.70
C LEU A 119 2.09 8.43 -7.53
N ALA A 120 1.19 8.62 -6.57
CA ALA A 120 0.05 7.74 -6.35
C ALA A 120 -0.84 7.66 -7.61
N ARG A 121 -1.09 8.78 -8.28
CA ARG A 121 -1.81 8.81 -9.57
C ARG A 121 -1.10 7.97 -10.63
N ALA A 122 0.20 8.18 -10.82
CA ALA A 122 0.97 7.44 -11.82
C ALA A 122 0.94 5.92 -11.55
N ILE A 123 1.11 5.53 -10.29
CA ILE A 123 1.04 4.13 -9.85
C ILE A 123 -0.35 3.54 -10.10
N ALA A 124 -1.42 4.26 -9.77
CA ALA A 124 -2.78 3.80 -9.95
C ALA A 124 -3.13 3.60 -11.43
N LYS A 125 -2.74 4.57 -12.28
CA LYS A 125 -2.97 4.52 -13.72
C LYS A 125 -2.27 3.34 -14.38
N GLU A 126 -0.94 3.23 -14.22
CA GLU A 126 -0.15 2.13 -14.77
C GLU A 126 -0.61 0.76 -14.22
N GLY A 127 -0.99 0.73 -12.93
CA GLY A 127 -1.52 -0.48 -12.29
C GLY A 127 -2.83 -0.94 -12.93
N PHE A 128 -3.79 -0.03 -13.15
CA PHE A 128 -5.07 -0.38 -13.77
C PHE A 128 -4.94 -0.75 -15.24
N ASP A 129 -4.03 -0.11 -15.99
CA ASP A 129 -3.76 -0.46 -17.39
C ASP A 129 -3.15 -1.86 -17.50
N THR A 130 -2.20 -2.19 -16.61
CA THR A 130 -1.56 -3.51 -16.58
C THR A 130 -2.54 -4.62 -16.18
N ILE A 131 -3.43 -4.37 -15.22
CA ILE A 131 -4.50 -5.31 -14.86
C ILE A 131 -5.48 -5.52 -16.02
N SER A 132 -5.79 -4.46 -16.78
CA SER A 132 -6.70 -4.55 -17.93
C SER A 132 -6.11 -5.40 -19.07
N LYS A 133 -4.78 -5.49 -19.17
CA LYS A 133 -4.06 -6.39 -20.08
C LYS A 133 -4.06 -7.86 -19.61
N GLY A 134 -4.69 -8.18 -18.48
CA GLY A 134 -4.80 -9.55 -17.95
C GLY A 134 -3.68 -9.97 -17.00
N ALA A 135 -2.84 -9.03 -16.56
CA ALA A 135 -1.81 -9.32 -15.57
C ALA A 135 -2.40 -9.54 -14.16
N ASN A 136 -1.71 -10.36 -13.36
CA ASN A 136 -2.12 -10.69 -12.01
C ASN A 136 -1.91 -9.48 -11.06
N PRO A 137 -2.96 -8.95 -10.39
CA PRO A 137 -2.83 -7.79 -9.51
C PRO A 137 -1.93 -8.04 -8.29
N VAL A 138 -1.80 -9.30 -7.85
CA VAL A 138 -0.92 -9.67 -6.73
C VAL A 138 0.55 -9.54 -7.13
N GLU A 139 0.89 -9.91 -8.35
CA GLU A 139 2.25 -9.79 -8.89
C GLU A 139 2.64 -8.33 -9.10
N ILE A 140 1.73 -7.49 -9.62
CA ILE A 140 1.97 -6.04 -9.79
C ILE A 140 2.25 -5.37 -8.43
N ARG A 141 1.53 -5.78 -7.37
CA ARG A 141 1.76 -5.29 -6.00
C ARG A 141 3.11 -5.74 -5.44
N ARG A 142 3.50 -7.00 -5.69
CA ARG A 142 4.78 -7.56 -5.22
C ARG A 142 5.99 -7.02 -5.99
N GLY A 143 5.86 -6.79 -7.29
CA GLY A 143 6.93 -6.36 -8.18
C GLY A 143 7.57 -5.03 -7.81
N LYS A 144 6.89 -4.18 -7.04
CA LYS A 144 7.43 -2.88 -6.57
C LYS A 144 8.29 -2.95 -5.31
N MET A 145 8.41 -4.11 -4.64
CA MET A 145 9.15 -4.23 -3.39
C MET A 145 10.43 -5.08 -3.44
N CYS A 146 10.62 -5.95 -4.44
CA CYS A 146 11.90 -6.62 -4.70
C CYS A 146 11.75 -7.61 -5.87
N GLN A 147 12.46 -7.38 -6.97
CA GLN A 147 12.87 -8.45 -7.87
C GLN A 147 14.40 -8.49 -7.88
N VAL A 148 14.96 -9.12 -6.85
CA VAL A 148 16.35 -9.60 -6.91
C VAL A 148 16.27 -11.12 -6.75
N PRO A 149 16.52 -11.91 -7.82
CA PRO A 149 16.58 -13.35 -7.70
C PRO A 149 17.73 -13.75 -6.75
N CYS A 150 17.43 -14.59 -5.76
CA CYS A 150 18.45 -15.20 -4.92
C CYS A 150 19.04 -16.42 -5.63
N LEU A 151 20.35 -16.42 -5.91
CA LEU A 151 21.04 -17.54 -6.55
C LEU A 151 21.22 -18.73 -5.60
N THR A 152 21.59 -18.46 -4.34
CA THR A 152 22.03 -19.51 -3.40
C THR A 152 20.89 -20.13 -2.59
N CYS A 153 19.72 -19.46 -2.51
CA CYS A 153 18.59 -19.94 -1.71
C CYS A 153 18.08 -21.31 -2.20
N SER A 154 18.19 -21.59 -3.50
CA SER A 154 17.79 -22.86 -4.10
C SER A 154 18.63 -24.07 -3.67
N PHE A 155 19.82 -23.85 -3.09
CA PHE A 155 20.72 -24.95 -2.69
C PHE A 155 20.49 -25.42 -1.26
N PHE A 156 20.08 -24.51 -0.37
CA PHE A 156 19.86 -24.82 1.06
C PHE A 156 18.37 -25.04 1.39
N VAL A 157 17.47 -24.52 0.56
CA VAL A 157 16.02 -24.50 0.82
C VAL A 157 15.27 -25.12 -0.37
N PRO A 158 14.30 -26.02 -0.14
CA PRO A 158 13.50 -26.60 -1.22
C PRO A 158 12.74 -25.52 -2.01
N PRO A 159 12.47 -25.75 -3.32
CA PRO A 159 11.78 -24.78 -4.16
C PRO A 159 10.41 -24.43 -3.56
N GLY A 160 10.23 -23.16 -3.15
CA GLY A 160 8.98 -22.64 -2.60
C GLY A 160 9.04 -22.12 -1.16
N GLN A 161 10.14 -22.32 -0.42
CA GLN A 161 10.34 -21.72 0.90
C GLN A 161 11.10 -20.38 0.81
N LYS A 162 10.73 -19.44 1.68
CA LYS A 162 11.39 -18.14 1.83
C LYS A 162 12.56 -18.28 2.82
N CYS A 163 13.69 -17.67 2.49
CA CYS A 163 14.77 -17.50 3.47
C CYS A 163 14.46 -16.27 4.32
N GLU A 164 14.24 -16.47 5.62
CA GLU A 164 14.05 -15.40 6.59
C GLU A 164 15.32 -15.27 7.44
N PHE A 165 15.85 -14.05 7.54
CA PHE A 165 17.02 -13.74 8.35
C PHE A 165 16.65 -12.75 9.45
N GLN A 166 17.13 -13.01 10.67
CA GLN A 166 17.03 -12.10 11.81
C GLN A 166 18.42 -11.53 12.09
N ASP A 167 18.51 -10.21 12.27
CA ASP A 167 19.76 -9.46 12.58
C ASP A 167 20.96 -9.79 11.67
N ALA A 168 20.74 -9.75 10.35
CA ALA A 168 21.77 -10.00 9.35
C ALA A 168 22.60 -8.75 9.01
N TYR A 169 23.86 -8.96 8.65
CA TYR A 169 24.67 -7.96 7.96
C TYR A 169 24.33 -7.94 6.47
N LEU A 170 24.31 -6.75 5.89
CA LEU A 170 24.04 -6.52 4.47
C LEU A 170 25.31 -5.98 3.81
N LEU A 171 25.85 -6.71 2.84
CA LEU A 171 26.96 -6.24 2.00
C LEU A 171 26.39 -5.81 0.65
N LEU A 172 26.56 -4.53 0.31
CA LEU A 172 26.18 -3.96 -0.98
C LEU A 172 27.44 -3.77 -1.83
N SER A 173 27.47 -4.37 -3.02
CA SER A 173 28.53 -4.17 -4.01
C SER A 173 27.93 -3.75 -5.33
N GLU A 174 28.27 -2.55 -5.79
CA GLU A 174 27.93 -2.09 -7.15
C GLU A 174 28.80 -2.75 -8.23
N LYS A 175 29.85 -3.48 -7.84
CA LYS A 175 30.76 -4.18 -8.76
C LYS A 175 30.52 -5.68 -8.72
N LYS A 176 30.77 -6.32 -9.87
CA LYS A 176 30.89 -7.77 -9.99
C LYS A 176 31.94 -8.32 -9.02
N ILE A 177 31.57 -9.39 -8.30
CA ILE A 177 32.48 -10.06 -7.37
C ILE A 177 33.15 -11.21 -8.09
N SER A 178 34.35 -10.95 -8.60
CA SER A 178 35.14 -11.95 -9.33
C SER A 178 36.05 -12.78 -8.44
N SER A 179 36.62 -12.17 -7.40
CA SER A 179 37.59 -12.80 -6.50
C SER A 179 37.07 -12.87 -5.07
N VAL A 180 37.40 -13.94 -4.36
CA VAL A 180 37.04 -14.12 -2.95
C VAL A 180 37.70 -13.06 -2.07
N GLN A 181 38.86 -12.52 -2.47
CA GLN A 181 39.63 -11.57 -1.65
C GLN A 181 38.84 -10.30 -1.31
N SER A 182 37.93 -9.85 -2.17
CA SER A 182 37.11 -8.67 -1.89
C SER A 182 36.05 -8.90 -0.81
N ILE A 183 35.70 -10.17 -0.52
CA ILE A 183 34.62 -10.52 0.40
C ILE A 183 35.10 -11.13 1.72
N VAL A 184 36.35 -11.60 1.79
CA VAL A 184 36.99 -12.09 3.02
C VAL A 184 36.80 -11.16 4.23
N PRO A 185 37.06 -9.84 4.15
CA PRO A 185 36.94 -8.98 5.34
C PRO A 185 35.50 -8.89 5.85
N ALA A 186 34.50 -8.89 4.95
CA ALA A 186 33.10 -8.89 5.33
C ALA A 186 32.69 -10.23 5.99
N LEU A 187 33.24 -11.34 5.50
CA LEU A 187 33.03 -12.67 6.10
C LEU A 187 33.68 -12.79 7.47
N GLU A 188 34.87 -12.23 7.68
CA GLU A 188 35.54 -12.22 8.99
C GLU A 188 34.72 -11.46 10.03
N ILE A 189 34.18 -10.29 9.67
CA ILE A 189 33.31 -9.49 10.56
C ILE A 189 32.03 -10.26 10.90
N ALA A 190 31.39 -10.88 9.91
CA ALA A 190 30.19 -11.68 10.12
C ALA A 190 30.47 -12.88 11.04
N ASN A 191 31.62 -13.54 10.86
CA ASN A 191 32.04 -14.67 11.69
C ASN A 191 32.34 -14.25 13.14
N GLN A 192 33.02 -13.11 13.32
CA GLN A 192 33.33 -12.58 14.66
C GLN A 192 32.07 -12.31 15.49
N HIS A 193 31.02 -11.82 14.84
CA HIS A 193 29.74 -11.53 15.50
C HIS A 193 28.73 -12.69 15.46
N ARG A 194 29.05 -13.81 14.80
CA ARG A 194 28.15 -14.96 14.57
C ARG A 194 26.79 -14.55 13.98
N LYS A 195 26.78 -13.55 13.10
CA LYS A 195 25.58 -13.05 12.45
C LYS A 195 25.54 -13.48 10.98
N PRO A 196 24.36 -13.72 10.41
CA PRO A 196 24.24 -14.07 9.01
C PRO A 196 24.60 -12.89 8.10
N LEU A 197 25.22 -13.16 6.96
CA LEU A 197 25.60 -12.15 5.96
C LEU A 197 24.77 -12.35 4.68
N VAL A 198 24.12 -11.27 4.23
CA VAL A 198 23.39 -11.17 2.96
C VAL A 198 24.21 -10.30 2.02
N ILE A 199 24.50 -10.81 0.83
CA ILE A 199 25.31 -10.11 -0.18
C ILE A 199 24.40 -9.73 -1.34
N VAL A 200 24.39 -8.45 -1.70
CA VAL A 200 23.75 -7.91 -2.89
C VAL A 200 24.83 -7.37 -3.82
N ALA A 201 24.97 -8.00 -4.98
CA ALA A 201 25.94 -7.59 -5.99
C ALA A 201 25.29 -7.56 -7.39
N GLU A 202 25.91 -6.84 -8.32
CA GLU A 202 25.52 -6.89 -9.74
C GLU A 202 25.61 -8.32 -10.28
N ASP A 203 26.74 -8.98 -10.02
CA ASP A 203 27.02 -10.34 -10.48
C ASP A 203 28.07 -10.99 -9.56
N VAL A 204 28.06 -12.32 -9.48
CA VAL A 204 29.05 -13.09 -8.71
C VAL A 204 29.57 -14.22 -9.58
N ASP A 205 30.88 -14.19 -9.83
CA ASP A 205 31.52 -15.19 -10.68
C ASP A 205 31.56 -16.57 -10.03
N GLY A 206 31.64 -17.61 -10.85
CA GLY A 206 31.57 -19.01 -10.42
C GLY A 206 32.63 -19.42 -9.38
N GLU A 207 33.81 -18.81 -9.40
CA GLU A 207 34.88 -19.06 -8.41
C GLU A 207 34.49 -18.56 -7.01
N ALA A 208 33.99 -17.32 -6.94
CA ALA A 208 33.48 -16.74 -5.72
C ALA A 208 32.26 -17.52 -5.24
N LEU A 209 31.30 -17.81 -6.13
CA LEU A 209 30.09 -18.55 -5.82
C LEU A 209 30.38 -19.93 -5.22
N SER A 210 31.31 -20.69 -5.79
CA SER A 210 31.70 -22.02 -5.29
C SER A 210 32.21 -21.97 -3.84
N THR A 211 33.02 -20.96 -3.53
CA THR A 211 33.57 -20.75 -2.19
C THR A 211 32.49 -20.30 -1.20
N LEU A 212 31.54 -19.49 -1.66
CA LEU A 212 30.42 -19.00 -0.85
C LEU A 212 29.42 -20.13 -0.52
N VAL A 213 29.16 -21.06 -1.45
CA VAL A 213 28.28 -22.23 -1.24
C VAL A 213 28.85 -23.21 -0.21
N LEU A 214 30.17 -23.37 -0.16
CA LEU A 214 30.83 -24.24 0.81
C LEU A 214 30.80 -23.68 2.24
N ASN A 215 30.61 -22.37 2.40
CA ASN A 215 30.63 -21.71 3.70
C ASN A 215 29.24 -21.67 4.34
N ARG A 216 29.10 -22.35 5.48
CA ARG A 216 27.82 -22.49 6.21
C ARG A 216 27.25 -21.19 6.81
N TYR A 217 28.01 -20.10 6.75
CA TYR A 217 27.63 -18.79 7.29
C TYR A 217 26.95 -17.87 6.28
N ILE A 218 27.09 -18.17 4.98
CA ILE A 218 26.46 -17.40 3.92
C ILE A 218 25.11 -18.02 3.64
N GLN A 219 24.10 -17.18 3.71
CA GLN A 219 22.73 -17.66 3.83
C GLN A 219 21.86 -17.20 2.65
N CYS A 220 22.26 -16.12 1.97
CA CYS A 220 21.57 -15.62 0.78
C CYS A 220 22.47 -14.72 -0.07
N LEU A 221 22.48 -14.97 -1.38
CA LEU A 221 23.15 -14.14 -2.37
C LEU A 221 22.12 -13.65 -3.36
N LEU A 222 21.94 -12.34 -3.41
CA LEU A 222 21.00 -11.66 -4.28
C LEU A 222 21.80 -11.02 -5.42
N THR A 223 21.56 -11.45 -6.65
CA THR A 223 22.05 -10.74 -7.83
C THR A 223 21.02 -9.75 -8.28
N GLY A 224 21.47 -8.56 -8.66
CA GLY A 224 20.64 -7.56 -9.33
C GLY A 224 19.87 -8.17 -10.51
N PRO A 225 18.64 -7.73 -10.79
CA PRO A 225 18.04 -8.00 -12.08
C PRO A 225 18.86 -7.24 -13.13
N THR A 226 19.47 -7.95 -14.06
CA THR A 226 19.84 -7.36 -15.36
C THR A 226 18.58 -7.02 -16.14
#